data_AF-A0A4P7Z7Y3-F1
#
_entry.id   AF-A0A4P7Z7Y3-F1
#
_cell.length_a   1.000
_cell.length_b   1.000
_cell.length_c   1.000
_cell.angle_alpha   90.00
_cell.angle_beta   90.00
_cell.angle_gamma   90.00
#
_symmetry.space_group_name_H-M   'P 1'
#
loop_
_entity.id
_entity.type
_entity.pdbx_description
1 polymer ?
#
loop_
_entity_poly.entity_id
_entity_poly.type
_entity_poly.pdbx_seq_one_letter_code
_entity_poly.pdbx_strand_id
1 'polypeptide(L)'
;MPSTPSPRLRAELQALGENLNTWGDGRLNAALTRLEEAIADVVPIAVTGTSYVLTSTNYVADEARGAALVITGTLTGNTTVTAPTVEKLYLIDNRTTQGGFSLTIKTAAGTGYALRPGPQWVFCDGTDFTRGGPRLDQMPLPTGPVDMNTQRLTNLATPTATTDAATKAYADAQAASVSGYASAAATSAGNAATSATNAHNSELAAAASAAAAQTWDPTNYVPKAGANLTGALNETAVTVASAATADIGAAAGNAVRVTGTTTITALGTAQSGARRHVTFSGALTLTHNATSLILPGAANIVTAAGDTAEFESLGSGNWRCMEYNRASGVALPAIGNVLAVPVTPKVASVTWSSTITLDLTAGNKFPVTLGGATTFANPTITAAMVGMEFTIIPTQDGTGSRTASFGSYFKFPNGTAPTASTAAGKRDRVICEVVSTTAIDAVYVKGF
;
A
#
# COMPACT_ATOMS: atom_id res chain seq x y z
N MET A 1 111.35 -61.62 -6.00
CA MET A 1 110.21 -61.99 -5.12
C MET A 1 108.96 -62.00 -5.99
N PRO A 2 107.89 -62.73 -5.69
CA PRO A 2 106.65 -62.61 -6.45
C PRO A 2 105.98 -61.26 -6.17
N SER A 3 105.27 -60.74 -7.17
CA SER A 3 104.40 -59.58 -7.04
C SER A 3 103.39 -59.77 -5.90
N THR A 4 103.00 -58.67 -5.25
CA THR A 4 102.13 -58.68 -4.06
C THR A 4 100.87 -57.85 -4.31
N PRO A 5 99.73 -58.18 -3.70
CA PRO A 5 98.55 -57.34 -3.83
C PRO A 5 98.72 -56.03 -3.06
N SER A 6 98.10 -54.97 -3.57
CA SER A 6 97.95 -53.72 -2.87
C SER A 6 97.01 -53.86 -1.66
N PRO A 7 97.12 -52.97 -0.65
CA PRO A 7 96.50 -53.21 0.67
C PRO A 7 94.96 -53.20 0.72
N ARG A 8 94.27 -52.58 -0.25
CA ARG A 8 92.83 -52.29 -0.22
C ARG A 8 92.07 -52.80 -1.44
N LEU A 9 92.58 -52.57 -2.65
CA LEU A 9 91.90 -52.94 -3.92
C LEU A 9 92.46 -54.22 -4.54
N ARG A 10 93.52 -54.80 -3.95
CA ARG A 10 94.15 -56.06 -4.40
C ARG A 10 94.69 -55.96 -5.83
N ALA A 11 95.08 -54.77 -6.27
CA ALA A 11 95.83 -54.55 -7.51
C ALA A 11 97.24 -55.13 -7.39
N GLU A 12 97.84 -55.59 -8.47
CA GLU A 12 99.19 -56.18 -8.45
C GLU A 12 100.27 -55.09 -8.28
N LEU A 13 101.07 -55.19 -7.22
CA LEU A 13 102.30 -54.43 -7.00
C LEU A 13 103.49 -55.31 -7.41
N GLN A 14 104.20 -54.89 -8.46
CA GLN A 14 105.25 -55.69 -9.08
C GLN A 14 106.51 -55.82 -8.21
N ALA A 15 107.09 -57.00 -8.10
CA ALA A 15 108.35 -57.12 -7.38
C ALA A 15 109.54 -56.59 -8.21
N LEU A 16 110.54 -56.00 -7.54
CA LEU A 16 111.76 -55.53 -8.19
C LEU A 16 112.46 -56.71 -8.91
N GLY A 17 112.66 -56.58 -10.22
CA GLY A 17 113.27 -57.62 -11.06
C GLY A 17 112.27 -58.42 -11.92
N GLU A 18 110.99 -58.40 -11.58
CA GLU A 18 109.91 -59.08 -12.32
C GLU A 18 109.44 -58.18 -13.49
N ASN A 19 109.34 -58.72 -14.71
CA ASN A 19 109.05 -57.97 -15.95
C ASN A 19 110.06 -56.83 -16.29
N LEU A 20 111.37 -57.11 -16.13
CA LEU A 20 112.46 -56.15 -16.36
C LEU A 20 112.41 -55.49 -17.77
N ASN A 21 112.66 -54.18 -17.83
CA ASN A 21 112.69 -53.35 -19.05
C ASN A 21 111.37 -53.17 -19.81
N THR A 22 110.23 -53.44 -19.21
CA THR A 22 108.95 -53.05 -19.80
C THR A 22 108.23 -51.92 -19.06
N TRP A 23 108.23 -51.82 -17.71
CA TRP A 23 107.57 -50.71 -16.99
C TRP A 23 108.32 -50.28 -15.70
N GLY A 24 108.15 -49.00 -15.30
CA GLY A 24 109.00 -48.16 -14.43
C GLY A 24 109.47 -48.66 -13.04
N ASP A 25 110.78 -48.53 -12.81
CA ASP A 25 111.59 -48.83 -11.61
C ASP A 25 110.99 -48.31 -10.27
N GLY A 26 110.20 -49.15 -9.59
CA GLY A 26 109.59 -48.89 -8.27
C GLY A 26 108.53 -47.77 -8.21
N ARG A 27 108.55 -46.85 -9.18
CA ARG A 27 107.62 -45.72 -9.29
C ARG A 27 106.22 -46.13 -9.72
N LEU A 28 106.08 -47.23 -10.47
CA LEU A 28 104.78 -47.75 -10.88
C LEU A 28 103.96 -48.21 -9.67
N ASN A 29 104.54 -49.03 -8.80
CA ASN A 29 103.85 -49.49 -7.59
C ASN A 29 103.52 -48.36 -6.64
N ALA A 30 104.42 -47.37 -6.53
CA ALA A 30 104.14 -46.17 -5.76
C ALA A 30 102.90 -45.46 -6.33
N ALA A 31 102.85 -45.22 -7.65
CA ALA A 31 101.71 -44.61 -8.32
C ALA A 31 100.41 -45.43 -8.19
N LEU A 32 100.48 -46.76 -8.30
CA LEU A 32 99.32 -47.65 -8.10
C LEU A 32 98.82 -47.57 -6.65
N THR A 33 99.73 -47.55 -5.68
CA THR A 33 99.38 -47.35 -4.27
C THR A 33 98.75 -45.97 -4.04
N ARG A 34 99.27 -44.92 -4.68
CA ARG A 34 98.70 -43.57 -4.58
C ARG A 34 97.31 -43.48 -5.22
N LEU A 35 97.10 -44.13 -6.36
CA LEU A 35 95.79 -44.21 -7.01
C LEU A 35 94.79 -44.95 -6.13
N GLU A 36 95.22 -46.03 -5.49
CA GLU A 36 94.40 -46.79 -4.56
C GLU A 36 94.04 -46.01 -3.29
N GLU A 37 94.98 -45.23 -2.75
CA GLU A 37 94.68 -44.30 -1.66
C GLU A 37 93.59 -43.31 -2.07
N ALA A 38 93.65 -42.81 -3.32
CA ALA A 38 92.68 -41.88 -3.86
C ALA A 38 91.26 -42.45 -3.99
N ILE A 39 91.14 -43.76 -4.22
CA ILE A 39 89.87 -44.42 -4.49
C ILE A 39 89.26 -45.06 -3.23
N ALA A 40 90.10 -45.58 -2.32
CA ALA A 40 89.64 -46.50 -1.27
C ALA A 40 90.08 -46.12 0.15
N ASP A 41 90.97 -45.15 0.34
CA ASP A 41 91.43 -44.83 1.70
C ASP A 41 90.36 -44.09 2.52
N VAL A 42 90.33 -44.42 3.81
CA VAL A 42 89.54 -43.73 4.84
C VAL A 42 90.54 -43.17 5.86
N VAL A 43 90.76 -41.87 5.79
CA VAL A 43 91.78 -41.18 6.57
C VAL A 43 91.16 -40.64 7.87
N PRO A 44 91.63 -41.08 9.06
CA PRO A 44 91.20 -40.51 10.32
C PRO A 44 91.88 -39.15 10.57
N ILE A 45 91.09 -38.12 10.88
CA ILE A 45 91.54 -36.78 11.21
C ILE A 45 91.12 -36.45 12.64
N ALA A 46 92.07 -36.17 13.52
CA ALA A 46 91.80 -35.80 14.91
C ALA A 46 92.01 -34.29 15.09
N VAL A 47 90.92 -33.54 15.21
CA VAL A 47 90.98 -32.08 15.44
C VAL A 47 91.09 -31.78 16.94
N THR A 48 92.15 -31.08 17.33
CA THR A 48 92.45 -30.71 18.73
C THR A 48 92.48 -29.20 18.96
N GLY A 49 92.32 -28.40 17.91
CA GLY A 49 92.27 -26.94 17.95
C GLY A 49 91.32 -26.38 16.89
N THR A 50 91.31 -25.06 16.70
CA THR A 50 90.37 -24.37 15.80
C THR A 50 90.81 -24.31 14.34
N SER A 51 91.99 -24.85 14.01
CA SER A 51 92.50 -24.96 12.64
C SER A 51 93.27 -26.27 12.45
N TYR A 52 93.02 -26.96 11.34
CA TYR A 52 93.71 -28.18 10.93
C TYR A 52 93.97 -28.10 9.42
N VAL A 53 95.18 -28.41 8.95
CA VAL A 53 95.50 -28.42 7.51
C VAL A 53 95.79 -29.85 7.10
N LEU A 54 95.06 -30.37 6.12
CA LEU A 54 95.31 -31.70 5.57
C LEU A 54 96.68 -31.71 4.89
N THR A 55 97.46 -32.74 5.16
CA THR A 55 98.70 -32.99 4.42
C THR A 55 98.39 -33.24 2.94
N SER A 56 99.20 -32.67 2.04
CA SER A 56 98.99 -32.71 0.59
C SER A 56 100.30 -32.80 -0.19
N THR A 57 101.26 -33.58 0.31
CA THR A 57 102.60 -33.69 -0.31
C THR A 57 102.58 -34.63 -1.51
N ASN A 58 103.11 -34.16 -2.64
CA ASN A 58 103.16 -34.93 -3.89
C ASN A 58 103.97 -36.22 -3.73
N TYR A 59 103.50 -37.29 -4.37
CA TYR A 59 104.18 -38.58 -4.54
C TYR A 59 104.36 -39.43 -3.26
N VAL A 60 103.99 -38.93 -2.08
CA VAL A 60 104.01 -39.68 -0.81
C VAL A 60 102.59 -39.86 -0.26
N ALA A 61 102.43 -40.55 0.86
CA ALA A 61 101.13 -40.66 1.55
C ALA A 61 100.71 -39.28 2.06
N ASP A 62 99.47 -38.89 1.78
CA ASP A 62 98.92 -37.60 2.22
C ASP A 62 97.43 -37.75 2.56
N GLU A 63 97.00 -37.01 3.58
CA GLU A 63 95.64 -37.11 4.13
C GLU A 63 94.59 -36.59 3.14
N ALA A 64 94.92 -35.55 2.37
CA ALA A 64 94.01 -34.97 1.39
C ALA A 64 93.72 -35.94 0.23
N ARG A 65 94.58 -36.90 -0.07
CA ARG A 65 94.36 -37.89 -1.12
C ARG A 65 93.34 -38.95 -0.75
N GLY A 66 93.05 -39.22 0.52
CA GLY A 66 92.07 -40.24 0.88
C GLY A 66 90.67 -40.01 0.30
N ALA A 67 89.99 -41.09 -0.11
CA ALA A 67 88.63 -41.03 -0.64
C ALA A 67 87.61 -40.56 0.43
N ALA A 68 87.84 -40.96 1.68
CA ALA A 68 87.04 -40.55 2.81
C ALA A 68 87.86 -39.96 3.95
N LEU A 69 87.28 -39.00 4.67
CA LEU A 69 87.85 -38.40 5.87
C LEU A 69 86.93 -38.67 7.07
N VAL A 70 87.46 -39.22 8.16
CA VAL A 70 86.71 -39.41 9.41
C VAL A 70 87.26 -38.43 10.44
N ILE A 71 86.50 -37.36 10.69
CA ILE A 71 86.94 -36.26 11.55
C ILE A 71 86.39 -36.48 12.96
N THR A 72 87.28 -36.52 13.95
CA THR A 72 86.98 -36.77 15.36
C THR A 72 87.58 -35.69 16.25
N GLY A 73 87.05 -35.51 17.46
CA GLY A 73 87.51 -34.51 18.42
C GLY A 73 86.35 -33.77 19.11
N THR A 74 86.66 -33.00 20.16
CA THR A 74 85.68 -32.11 20.81
C THR A 74 86.00 -30.68 20.42
N LEU A 75 85.04 -29.96 19.84
CA LEU A 75 85.26 -28.59 19.41
C LEU A 75 85.20 -27.65 20.62
N THR A 76 86.24 -26.83 20.78
CA THR A 76 86.30 -25.76 21.79
C THR A 76 86.03 -24.37 21.19
N GLY A 77 85.78 -24.31 19.89
CA GLY A 77 85.49 -23.12 19.09
C GLY A 77 85.17 -23.50 17.65
N ASN A 78 84.74 -22.54 16.83
CA ASN A 78 84.53 -22.78 15.40
C ASN A 78 85.85 -23.22 14.77
N THR A 79 85.85 -24.42 14.18
CA THR A 79 87.06 -25.12 13.76
C THR A 79 87.09 -25.27 12.24
N THR A 80 88.25 -25.01 11.63
CA THR A 80 88.43 -25.09 10.18
C THR A 80 89.40 -26.19 9.79
N VAL A 81 88.98 -27.10 8.91
CA VAL A 81 89.84 -28.05 8.20
C VAL A 81 90.16 -27.47 6.82
N THR A 82 91.44 -27.31 6.50
CA THR A 82 91.90 -26.74 5.22
C THR A 82 92.41 -27.86 4.32
N ALA A 83 91.78 -28.01 3.16
CA ALA A 83 92.19 -28.93 2.10
C ALA A 83 92.96 -28.18 0.99
N PRO A 84 93.74 -28.89 0.15
CA PRO A 84 94.42 -28.28 -0.99
C PRO A 84 93.43 -27.71 -2.02
N THR A 85 93.86 -26.67 -2.75
CA THR A 85 93.09 -26.00 -3.83
C THR A 85 93.10 -26.83 -5.11
N VAL A 86 92.53 -28.03 -5.05
CA VAL A 86 92.40 -28.97 -6.19
C VAL A 86 91.00 -29.55 -6.22
N GLU A 87 90.50 -29.83 -7.42
CA GLU A 87 89.17 -30.43 -7.59
C GLU A 87 89.17 -31.88 -7.08
N LYS A 88 88.20 -32.22 -6.22
CA LYS A 88 88.08 -33.57 -5.68
C LYS A 88 86.73 -33.82 -4.99
N LEU A 89 86.19 -35.03 -5.18
CA LEU A 89 85.07 -35.55 -4.39
C LEU A 89 85.57 -36.24 -3.11
N TYR A 90 84.95 -35.94 -1.98
CA TYR A 90 85.22 -36.55 -0.68
C TYR A 90 83.94 -37.14 -0.07
N LEU A 91 84.10 -38.24 0.66
CA LEU A 91 83.14 -38.67 1.68
C LEU A 91 83.66 -38.24 3.06
N ILE A 92 83.00 -37.31 3.72
CA ILE A 92 83.45 -36.78 5.01
C ILE A 92 82.48 -37.18 6.10
N ASP A 93 82.96 -37.89 7.12
CA ASP A 93 82.21 -38.26 8.31
C ASP A 93 82.64 -37.37 9.48
N ASN A 94 81.78 -36.42 9.84
CA ASN A 94 82.01 -35.54 10.98
C ASN A 94 81.49 -36.19 12.26
N ARG A 95 82.39 -36.79 13.04
CA ARG A 95 82.14 -37.39 14.36
C ARG A 95 82.62 -36.50 15.51
N THR A 96 82.71 -35.19 15.29
CA THR A 96 83.11 -34.26 16.35
C THR A 96 81.97 -33.95 17.33
N THR A 97 82.31 -33.72 18.59
CA THR A 97 81.37 -33.19 19.59
C THR A 97 81.32 -31.67 19.45
N GLN A 98 80.23 -31.13 18.90
CA GLN A 98 80.18 -29.75 18.41
C GLN A 98 79.77 -28.69 19.46
N GLY A 99 78.96 -29.02 20.47
CA GLY A 99 78.71 -28.12 21.62
C GLY A 99 78.21 -26.69 21.31
N GLY A 100 77.66 -26.44 20.10
CA GLY A 100 77.24 -25.11 19.62
C GLY A 100 78.22 -24.44 18.65
N PHE A 101 79.43 -25.01 18.46
CA PHE A 101 80.41 -24.57 17.47
C PHE A 101 80.26 -25.32 16.14
N SER A 102 80.76 -24.73 15.06
CA SER A 102 80.76 -25.35 13.74
C SER A 102 82.11 -25.93 13.36
N LEU A 103 82.10 -27.08 12.68
CA LEU A 103 83.24 -27.58 11.91
C LEU A 103 83.07 -27.16 10.45
N THR A 104 84.06 -26.48 9.88
CA THR A 104 84.05 -26.00 8.50
C THR A 104 85.21 -26.62 7.73
N ILE A 105 84.98 -27.09 6.50
CA ILE A 105 86.05 -27.44 5.57
C ILE A 105 86.17 -26.38 4.47
N LYS A 106 87.39 -25.95 4.14
CA LYS A 106 87.65 -24.99 3.05
C LYS A 106 88.95 -25.28 2.33
N THR A 107 89.14 -24.70 1.16
CA THR A 107 90.49 -24.51 0.60
C THR A 107 91.10 -23.23 1.15
N ALA A 108 92.40 -22.97 0.90
CA ALA A 108 93.01 -21.70 1.27
C ALA A 108 92.34 -20.47 0.62
N ALA A 109 91.74 -20.63 -0.56
CA ALA A 109 91.11 -19.56 -1.33
C ALA A 109 89.59 -19.42 -1.11
N GLY A 110 88.93 -20.46 -0.57
CA GLY A 110 87.48 -20.54 -0.48
C GLY A 110 86.82 -19.91 0.76
N THR A 111 85.50 -19.78 0.69
CA THR A 111 84.60 -19.22 1.72
C THR A 111 84.25 -20.23 2.83
N GLY A 112 84.29 -21.52 2.54
CA GLY A 112 84.20 -22.62 3.50
C GLY A 112 82.79 -23.20 3.71
N TYR A 113 82.74 -24.53 3.83
CA TYR A 113 81.54 -25.33 3.96
C TYR A 113 81.39 -25.91 5.36
N ALA A 114 80.28 -25.61 6.03
CA ALA A 114 79.99 -26.15 7.35
C ALA A 114 79.56 -27.62 7.27
N LEU A 115 80.36 -28.50 7.88
CA LEU A 115 80.14 -29.94 7.92
C LEU A 115 79.11 -30.30 8.99
N ARG A 116 77.99 -30.90 8.57
CA ARG A 116 76.98 -31.45 9.49
C ARG A 116 77.52 -32.69 10.23
N PRO A 117 77.05 -33.01 11.45
CA PRO A 117 77.36 -34.29 12.07
C PRO A 117 77.00 -35.47 11.16
N GLY A 118 77.88 -36.49 11.10
CA GLY A 118 77.70 -37.70 10.30
C GLY A 118 78.31 -37.67 8.88
N PRO A 119 78.18 -38.79 8.14
CA PRO A 119 78.76 -38.95 6.81
C PRO A 119 78.02 -38.12 5.74
N GLN A 120 78.77 -37.41 4.91
CA GLN A 120 78.25 -36.62 3.80
C GLN A 120 79.21 -36.57 2.60
N TRP A 121 78.65 -36.62 1.40
CA TRP A 121 79.40 -36.38 0.16
C TRP A 121 79.61 -34.88 -0.05
N VAL A 122 80.87 -34.48 -0.25
CA VAL A 122 81.25 -33.08 -0.48
C VAL A 122 82.19 -33.01 -1.67
N PHE A 123 81.89 -32.11 -2.62
CA PHE A 123 82.73 -31.86 -3.78
C PHE A 123 83.50 -30.55 -3.59
N CYS A 124 84.81 -30.60 -3.80
CA CYS A 124 85.69 -29.44 -3.92
C CYS A 124 85.91 -29.16 -5.41
N ASP A 125 85.64 -27.95 -5.87
CA ASP A 125 85.88 -27.52 -7.26
C ASP A 125 87.28 -26.92 -7.48
N GLY A 126 88.15 -27.02 -6.48
CA GLY A 126 89.47 -26.37 -6.43
C GLY A 126 89.46 -25.03 -5.69
N THR A 127 88.30 -24.43 -5.45
CA THR A 127 88.14 -23.18 -4.69
C THR A 127 87.22 -23.36 -3.48
N ASP A 128 86.01 -23.86 -3.67
CA ASP A 128 85.00 -24.00 -2.62
C ASP A 128 84.55 -25.46 -2.44
N PHE A 129 84.05 -25.77 -1.24
CA PHE A 129 83.41 -27.05 -0.93
C PHE A 129 81.90 -26.91 -1.00
N THR A 130 81.22 -27.86 -1.64
CA THR A 130 79.75 -27.90 -1.75
C THR A 130 79.21 -29.28 -1.42
N ARG A 131 78.02 -29.34 -0.82
CA ARG A 131 77.34 -30.62 -0.53
C ARG A 131 76.85 -31.26 -1.82
N GLY A 132 77.06 -32.56 -1.99
CA GLY A 132 76.50 -33.34 -3.10
C GLY A 132 75.00 -33.67 -2.99
N GLY A 133 74.20 -32.90 -2.23
CA GLY A 133 72.78 -33.19 -2.01
C GLY A 133 71.90 -31.95 -2.24
N PRO A 134 70.67 -32.10 -2.77
CA PRO A 134 69.86 -30.96 -3.15
C PRO A 134 69.45 -30.12 -1.93
N ARG A 135 69.56 -28.80 -2.05
CA ARG A 135 68.80 -27.83 -1.24
C ARG A 135 67.29 -28.01 -1.53
N LEU A 136 66.41 -27.51 -0.67
CA LEU A 136 64.95 -27.69 -0.83
C LEU A 136 64.45 -27.22 -2.21
N ASP A 137 65.07 -26.19 -2.76
CA ASP A 137 64.85 -25.60 -4.09
C ASP A 137 65.56 -26.34 -5.24
N GLN A 138 66.42 -27.32 -4.94
CA GLN A 138 67.05 -28.22 -5.91
C GLN A 138 66.52 -29.65 -5.85
N MET A 139 65.58 -29.95 -4.93
CA MET A 139 64.90 -31.24 -4.92
C MET A 139 64.00 -31.31 -6.16
N PRO A 140 63.96 -32.45 -6.89
CA PRO A 140 62.99 -32.64 -7.96
C PRO A 140 61.58 -32.32 -7.45
N LEU A 141 60.79 -31.62 -8.26
CA LEU A 141 59.42 -31.26 -7.90
C LEU A 141 58.67 -32.50 -7.39
N PRO A 142 58.09 -32.46 -6.18
CA PRO A 142 57.27 -33.56 -5.69
C PRO A 142 56.14 -33.84 -6.68
N THR A 143 56.05 -35.07 -7.18
CA THR A 143 54.98 -35.51 -8.09
C THR A 143 53.76 -36.02 -7.32
N GLY A 144 53.81 -36.00 -5.98
CA GLY A 144 52.74 -36.40 -5.08
C GLY A 144 52.77 -35.63 -3.74
N PRO A 145 51.79 -35.86 -2.85
CA PRO A 145 51.72 -35.20 -1.56
C PRO A 145 52.97 -35.43 -0.70
N VAL A 146 53.44 -34.37 -0.04
CA VAL A 146 54.54 -34.44 0.94
C VAL A 146 53.94 -34.65 2.32
N ASP A 147 54.12 -35.84 2.91
CA ASP A 147 53.74 -36.11 4.30
C ASP A 147 54.78 -35.52 5.27
N MET A 148 54.32 -34.74 6.24
CA MET A 148 55.14 -34.11 7.27
C MET A 148 55.19 -34.90 8.58
N ASN A 149 54.55 -36.08 8.67
CA ASN A 149 54.53 -36.94 9.86
C ASN A 149 54.19 -36.18 11.16
N THR A 150 53.16 -35.33 11.11
CA THR A 150 52.70 -34.48 12.23
C THR A 150 53.75 -33.44 12.70
N GLN A 151 54.78 -33.17 11.93
CA GLN A 151 55.75 -32.10 12.22
C GLN A 151 55.21 -30.71 11.87
N ARG A 152 55.73 -29.69 12.55
CA ARG A 152 55.34 -28.29 12.35
C ARG A 152 56.22 -27.62 11.30
N LEU A 153 55.61 -26.83 10.43
CA LEU A 153 56.30 -25.83 9.61
C LEU A 153 56.42 -24.53 10.41
N THR A 154 57.63 -24.09 10.73
CA THR A 154 57.91 -22.87 11.51
C THR A 154 58.52 -21.78 10.64
N ASN A 155 58.36 -20.50 11.03
CA ASN A 155 58.85 -19.33 10.29
C ASN A 155 58.29 -19.19 8.86
N LEU A 156 57.05 -19.64 8.64
CA LEU A 156 56.33 -19.41 7.39
C LEU A 156 55.90 -17.94 7.29
N ALA A 157 56.22 -17.29 6.17
CA ALA A 157 55.82 -15.90 5.91
C ALA A 157 54.31 -15.77 5.66
N THR A 158 53.79 -14.54 5.70
CA THR A 158 52.41 -14.26 5.28
C THR A 158 52.26 -14.63 3.79
N PRO A 159 51.25 -15.43 3.41
CA PRO A 159 51.05 -15.82 2.01
C PRO A 159 50.77 -14.59 1.14
N THR A 160 51.32 -14.60 -0.08
CA THR A 160 51.14 -13.52 -1.06
C THR A 160 50.49 -14.01 -2.36
N ALA A 161 50.66 -15.29 -2.69
CA ALA A 161 49.99 -15.96 -3.80
C ALA A 161 48.90 -16.92 -3.29
N THR A 162 47.95 -17.26 -4.16
CA THR A 162 46.85 -18.19 -3.84
C THR A 162 47.30 -19.64 -3.68
N THR A 163 48.50 -19.98 -4.12
CA THR A 163 49.11 -21.31 -4.01
C THR A 163 50.07 -21.45 -2.82
N ASP A 164 50.28 -20.38 -2.06
CA ASP A 164 51.17 -20.39 -0.90
C ASP A 164 50.55 -21.18 0.27
N ALA A 165 51.40 -21.78 1.09
CA ALA A 165 50.96 -22.27 2.39
C ALA A 165 50.56 -21.07 3.28
N ALA A 166 49.42 -21.16 3.97
CA ALA A 166 48.94 -20.12 4.86
C ALA A 166 49.26 -20.42 6.33
N THR A 167 49.61 -19.38 7.11
CA THR A 167 49.67 -19.50 8.56
C THR A 167 48.26 -19.58 9.14
N LYS A 168 48.09 -20.24 10.31
CA LYS A 168 46.79 -20.29 10.99
C LYS A 168 46.22 -18.90 11.27
N ALA A 169 47.06 -17.96 11.68
CA ALA A 169 46.66 -16.59 11.97
C ALA A 169 46.05 -15.88 10.74
N TYR A 170 46.64 -16.09 9.55
CA TYR A 170 46.09 -15.55 8.31
C TYR A 170 44.72 -16.17 7.98
N ALA A 171 44.59 -17.50 8.09
CA ALA A 171 43.32 -18.19 7.82
C ALA A 171 42.20 -17.76 8.78
N ASP A 172 42.50 -17.64 10.08
CA ASP A 172 41.53 -17.18 11.08
C ASP A 172 41.09 -15.73 10.82
N ALA A 173 42.01 -14.85 10.40
CA ALA A 173 41.69 -13.46 10.07
C ALA A 173 40.76 -13.34 8.85
N GLN A 174 40.98 -14.17 7.81
CA GLN A 174 40.10 -14.22 6.65
C GLN A 174 38.73 -14.84 6.99
N ALA A 175 38.66 -15.81 7.89
CA ALA A 175 37.38 -16.35 8.36
C ALA A 175 36.59 -15.34 9.21
N ALA A 176 37.29 -14.58 10.06
CA ALA A 176 36.68 -13.52 10.88
C ALA A 176 36.10 -12.38 10.03
N SER A 177 36.76 -12.01 8.93
CA SER A 177 36.22 -10.99 8.00
C SER A 177 34.94 -11.45 7.32
N VAL A 178 34.84 -12.71 6.91
CA VAL A 178 33.60 -13.31 6.37
C VAL A 178 32.47 -13.30 7.40
N SER A 179 32.74 -13.65 8.66
CA SER A 179 31.76 -13.54 9.74
C SER A 179 31.31 -12.09 9.98
N GLY A 180 32.25 -11.14 9.86
CA GLY A 180 31.97 -9.70 9.91
C GLY A 180 31.03 -9.26 8.79
N TYR A 181 31.30 -9.64 7.54
CA TYR A 181 30.43 -9.33 6.41
C TYR A 181 29.03 -9.95 6.55
N ALA A 182 28.93 -11.19 7.05
CA ALA A 182 27.65 -11.83 7.32
C ALA A 182 26.84 -11.08 8.40
N SER A 183 27.50 -10.64 9.48
CA SER A 183 26.86 -9.85 10.53
C SER A 183 26.43 -8.45 10.06
N ALA A 184 27.25 -7.80 9.23
CA ALA A 184 26.92 -6.52 8.62
C ALA A 184 25.75 -6.63 7.63
N ALA A 185 25.69 -7.70 6.83
CA ALA A 185 24.59 -7.99 5.92
C ALA A 185 23.27 -8.28 6.68
N ALA A 186 23.33 -9.02 7.79
CA ALA A 186 22.15 -9.24 8.64
C ALA A 186 21.67 -7.93 9.29
N THR A 187 22.60 -7.08 9.73
CA THR A 187 22.29 -5.77 10.32
C THR A 187 21.68 -4.83 9.27
N SER A 188 22.22 -4.79 8.05
CA SER A 188 21.69 -3.95 6.98
C SER A 188 20.31 -4.42 6.50
N ALA A 189 20.06 -5.72 6.43
CA ALA A 189 18.74 -6.28 6.16
C ALA A 189 17.70 -5.91 7.25
N GLY A 190 18.09 -6.00 8.53
CA GLY A 190 17.25 -5.57 9.65
C GLY A 190 16.95 -4.07 9.63
N ASN A 191 17.95 -3.24 9.33
CA ASN A 191 17.79 -1.79 9.18
C ASN A 191 16.88 -1.44 7.99
N ALA A 192 16.99 -2.15 6.87
CA ALA A 192 16.12 -1.95 5.70
C ALA A 192 14.66 -2.32 6.01
N ALA A 193 14.42 -3.45 6.70
CA ALA A 193 13.08 -3.85 7.13
C ALA A 193 12.45 -2.85 8.13
N THR A 194 13.26 -2.36 9.07
CA THR A 194 12.85 -1.32 10.03
C THR A 194 12.55 0.00 9.31
N SER A 195 13.40 0.40 8.36
CA SER A 195 13.21 1.61 7.54
C SER A 195 11.94 1.52 6.69
N ALA A 196 11.68 0.38 6.04
CA ALA A 196 10.45 0.15 5.28
C ALA A 196 9.20 0.17 6.18
N THR A 197 9.28 -0.41 7.37
CA THR A 197 8.20 -0.36 8.37
C THR A 197 7.96 1.08 8.85
N ASN A 198 9.02 1.83 9.14
CA ASN A 198 8.92 3.23 9.54
C ASN A 198 8.40 4.12 8.40
N ALA A 199 8.82 3.87 7.15
CA ALA A 199 8.30 4.56 5.97
C ALA A 199 6.81 4.27 5.80
N HIS A 200 6.40 3.01 5.83
CA HIS A 200 4.98 2.62 5.77
C HIS A 200 4.17 3.22 6.92
N ASN A 201 4.68 3.19 8.16
CA ASN A 201 4.02 3.80 9.31
C ASN A 201 3.96 5.33 9.17
N SER A 202 4.98 5.97 8.58
CA SER A 202 5.00 7.41 8.33
C SER A 202 4.02 7.80 7.22
N GLU A 203 3.90 6.99 6.16
CA GLU A 203 2.93 7.17 5.08
C GLU A 203 1.51 6.91 5.59
N LEU A 204 1.32 5.91 6.45
CA LEU A 204 0.05 5.63 7.10
C LEU A 204 -0.33 6.72 8.11
N ALA A 205 0.63 7.24 8.88
CA ALA A 205 0.42 8.38 9.78
C ALA A 205 0.19 9.67 9.00
N ALA A 206 0.85 9.86 7.86
CA ALA A 206 0.61 10.98 6.94
C ALA A 206 -0.74 10.85 6.25
N ALA A 207 -1.16 9.65 5.84
CA ALA A 207 -2.47 9.38 5.27
C ALA A 207 -3.59 9.50 6.32
N ALA A 208 -3.36 9.04 7.55
CA ALA A 208 -4.29 9.20 8.67
C ALA A 208 -4.39 10.67 9.11
N SER A 209 -3.27 11.39 9.16
CA SER A 209 -3.27 12.83 9.45
C SER A 209 -3.79 13.66 8.28
N ALA A 210 -3.62 13.25 7.02
CA ALA A 210 -4.25 13.86 5.84
C ALA A 210 -5.74 13.50 5.71
N ALA A 211 -6.17 12.34 6.21
CA ALA A 211 -7.59 12.00 6.37
C ALA A 211 -8.23 12.75 7.54
N ALA A 212 -7.45 13.05 8.59
CA ALA A 212 -7.88 13.90 9.71
C ALA A 212 -7.76 15.42 9.40
N ALA A 213 -6.83 15.81 8.51
CA ALA A 213 -6.58 17.18 8.04
C ALA A 213 -7.30 17.48 6.72
N GLN A 214 -7.86 16.47 6.03
CA GLN A 214 -9.21 16.58 5.52
C GLN A 214 -10.09 16.88 6.73
N THR A 215 -10.06 18.14 7.17
CA THR A 215 -11.26 18.77 7.65
C THR A 215 -12.30 18.44 6.60
N TRP A 216 -13.17 17.49 6.96
CA TRP A 216 -14.55 17.52 6.57
C TRP A 216 -14.91 19.00 6.50
N ASP A 217 -14.99 19.54 5.29
CA ASP A 217 -15.51 20.87 5.02
C ASP A 217 -16.99 20.63 4.70
N PRO A 218 -17.88 20.51 5.71
CA PRO A 218 -19.31 20.30 5.52
C PRO A 218 -19.96 21.48 4.79
N THR A 219 -19.20 22.54 4.47
CA THR A 219 -19.71 23.75 3.85
C THR A 219 -19.84 23.69 2.33
N ASN A 220 -19.25 22.70 1.61
CA ASN A 220 -19.12 22.87 0.15
C ASN A 220 -19.57 21.78 -0.83
N TYR A 221 -19.72 20.49 -0.51
CA TYR A 221 -20.28 19.57 -1.53
C TYR A 221 -20.99 18.34 -0.93
N VAL A 222 -22.06 17.90 -1.62
CA VAL A 222 -22.57 16.53 -1.54
C VAL A 222 -22.22 15.77 -2.84
N PRO A 223 -21.03 15.17 -2.98
CA PRO A 223 -20.78 14.22 -4.04
C PRO A 223 -20.39 12.87 -3.43
N LYS A 224 -21.39 12.00 -3.25
CA LYS A 224 -21.15 10.56 -3.08
C LYS A 224 -21.93 9.81 -4.14
N ALA A 225 -21.31 9.56 -5.28
CA ALA A 225 -21.80 8.55 -6.21
C ALA A 225 -21.81 7.19 -5.46
N GLY A 226 -22.98 6.57 -5.32
CA GLY A 226 -23.12 5.23 -4.75
C GLY A 226 -23.31 5.13 -3.22
N ALA A 227 -23.68 6.20 -2.52
CA ALA A 227 -24.05 6.10 -1.09
C ALA A 227 -25.58 6.08 -0.88
N ASN A 228 -26.05 5.25 0.07
CA ASN A 228 -27.43 5.24 0.54
C ASN A 228 -27.61 6.24 1.70
N LEU A 229 -28.72 6.98 1.72
CA LEU A 229 -29.13 7.77 2.89
C LEU A 229 -29.71 6.81 3.94
N THR A 230 -28.90 6.41 4.94
CA THR A 230 -29.35 5.56 6.06
C THR A 230 -30.01 6.36 7.19
N GLY A 231 -30.13 7.69 7.03
CA GLY A 231 -30.79 8.61 7.95
C GLY A 231 -31.46 9.76 7.22
N ALA A 232 -32.14 10.65 7.97
CA ALA A 232 -32.85 11.79 7.41
C ALA A 232 -31.91 12.86 6.84
N LEU A 233 -32.37 13.57 5.80
CA LEU A 233 -31.78 14.83 5.37
C LEU A 233 -32.25 15.93 6.32
N ASN A 234 -31.33 16.48 7.11
CA ASN A 234 -31.62 17.57 8.04
C ASN A 234 -31.32 18.91 7.36
N GLU A 235 -32.36 19.66 7.04
CA GLU A 235 -32.22 21.01 6.50
C GLU A 235 -32.12 22.05 7.62
N THR A 236 -31.20 22.99 7.50
CA THR A 236 -31.13 24.13 8.42
C THR A 236 -32.37 24.99 8.28
N ALA A 237 -33.03 25.28 9.41
CA ALA A 237 -34.20 26.15 9.48
C ALA A 237 -33.78 27.62 9.71
N VAL A 238 -34.32 28.54 8.91
CA VAL A 238 -34.07 29.99 9.01
C VAL A 238 -35.41 30.75 8.99
N THR A 239 -35.49 31.86 9.71
CA THR A 239 -36.65 32.76 9.66
C THR A 239 -36.35 33.95 8.76
N VAL A 240 -37.27 34.28 7.85
CA VAL A 240 -37.21 35.46 6.98
C VAL A 240 -38.48 36.29 7.20
N ALA A 241 -38.35 37.60 7.41
CA ALA A 241 -39.51 38.48 7.51
C ALA A 241 -40.11 38.76 6.11
N SER A 242 -41.43 38.84 6.03
CA SER A 242 -42.15 39.23 4.83
C SER A 242 -41.82 40.68 4.46
N ALA A 243 -41.49 40.92 3.20
CA ALA A 243 -41.28 42.24 2.60
C ALA A 243 -41.66 42.17 1.12
N ALA A 244 -41.70 43.31 0.41
CA ALA A 244 -41.92 43.31 -1.04
C ALA A 244 -40.95 42.35 -1.77
N THR A 245 -39.71 42.29 -1.29
CA THR A 245 -38.73 41.23 -1.59
C THR A 245 -38.40 40.47 -0.31
N ALA A 246 -39.03 39.31 -0.09
CA ALA A 246 -38.68 38.42 1.01
C ALA A 246 -37.54 37.49 0.54
N ASP A 247 -36.29 37.86 0.81
CA ASP A 247 -35.11 37.20 0.24
C ASP A 247 -34.85 35.81 0.85
N ILE A 248 -35.62 34.82 0.38
CA ILE A 248 -35.40 33.41 0.69
C ILE A 248 -34.28 32.81 -0.16
N GLY A 249 -33.89 33.49 -1.25
CA GLY A 249 -32.78 33.11 -2.10
C GLY A 249 -31.44 33.15 -1.36
N ALA A 250 -31.19 34.23 -0.61
CA ALA A 250 -30.01 34.40 0.23
C ALA A 250 -30.10 33.74 1.61
N ALA A 251 -31.22 33.08 1.95
CA ALA A 251 -31.37 32.43 3.25
C ALA A 251 -30.30 31.34 3.48
N ALA A 252 -29.76 31.27 4.69
CA ALA A 252 -28.71 30.31 5.06
C ALA A 252 -29.21 28.86 5.24
N GLY A 253 -30.48 28.57 4.94
CA GLY A 253 -31.10 27.27 5.13
C GLY A 253 -32.24 27.01 4.14
N ASN A 254 -32.47 25.74 3.80
CA ASN A 254 -33.48 25.32 2.84
C ASN A 254 -34.90 25.27 3.44
N ALA A 255 -35.02 25.10 4.75
CA ALA A 255 -36.28 25.25 5.48
C ALA A 255 -36.43 26.70 5.93
N VAL A 256 -37.36 27.45 5.33
CA VAL A 256 -37.55 28.87 5.59
C VAL A 256 -38.92 29.12 6.23
N ARG A 257 -38.93 29.73 7.40
CA ARG A 257 -40.16 30.24 8.02
C ARG A 257 -40.36 31.71 7.67
N VAL A 258 -41.41 32.03 6.94
CA VAL A 258 -41.77 33.41 6.60
C VAL A 258 -42.71 33.98 7.67
N THR A 259 -42.33 35.13 8.24
CA THR A 259 -43.08 35.81 9.32
C THR A 259 -43.51 37.22 8.91
N GLY A 260 -44.60 37.73 9.48
CA GLY A 260 -45.13 39.06 9.15
C GLY A 260 -46.31 38.98 8.17
N THR A 261 -46.81 40.16 7.76
CA THR A 261 -48.05 40.29 6.98
C THR A 261 -47.88 41.13 5.71
N THR A 262 -46.65 41.47 5.34
CA THR A 262 -46.37 42.32 4.18
C THR A 262 -46.54 41.52 2.89
N THR A 263 -47.22 42.10 1.90
CA THR A 263 -47.31 41.54 0.55
C THR A 263 -45.93 41.25 -0.03
N ILE A 264 -45.74 40.05 -0.57
CA ILE A 264 -44.51 39.59 -1.21
C ILE A 264 -44.71 39.62 -2.72
N THR A 265 -43.81 40.30 -3.43
CA THR A 265 -43.78 40.38 -4.89
C THR A 265 -42.54 39.71 -5.51
N ALA A 266 -41.52 39.42 -4.69
CA ALA A 266 -40.27 38.76 -5.10
C ALA A 266 -39.62 38.00 -3.95
N LEU A 267 -38.75 37.03 -4.28
CA LEU A 267 -38.16 36.09 -3.33
C LEU A 267 -36.61 36.16 -3.25
N GLY A 268 -36.02 37.23 -3.78
CA GLY A 268 -34.57 37.41 -3.86
C GLY A 268 -33.91 36.58 -4.96
N THR A 269 -32.59 36.54 -5.03
CA THR A 269 -31.84 35.82 -6.08
C THR A 269 -31.26 34.51 -5.56
N ALA A 270 -31.29 33.47 -6.39
CA ALA A 270 -30.58 32.21 -6.17
C ALA A 270 -30.19 31.60 -7.52
N GLN A 271 -29.32 30.59 -7.49
CA GLN A 271 -28.98 29.82 -8.68
C GLN A 271 -30.19 29.02 -9.17
N SER A 272 -30.34 28.87 -10.48
CA SER A 272 -31.38 28.02 -11.07
C SER A 272 -31.30 26.59 -10.53
N GLY A 273 -32.43 26.01 -10.15
CA GLY A 273 -32.57 24.70 -9.50
C GLY A 273 -32.49 24.73 -7.97
N ALA A 274 -32.20 25.88 -7.34
CA ALA A 274 -32.24 26.00 -5.88
C ALA A 274 -33.69 25.86 -5.36
N ARG A 275 -33.91 24.96 -4.39
CA ARG A 275 -35.23 24.72 -3.77
C ARG A 275 -35.29 25.24 -2.34
N ARG A 276 -36.42 25.81 -1.96
CA ARG A 276 -36.73 26.25 -0.58
C ARG A 276 -38.08 25.69 -0.13
N HIS A 277 -38.08 25.07 1.04
CA HIS A 277 -39.28 24.63 1.76
C HIS A 277 -39.75 25.76 2.67
N VAL A 278 -40.89 26.38 2.37
CA VAL A 278 -41.38 27.58 3.05
C VAL A 278 -42.59 27.25 3.92
N THR A 279 -42.62 27.77 5.15
CA THR A 279 -43.81 27.76 6.03
C THR A 279 -44.19 29.19 6.40
N PHE A 280 -45.46 29.57 6.23
CA PHE A 280 -45.97 30.89 6.56
C PHE A 280 -46.52 30.95 7.99
N SER A 281 -46.15 31.99 8.74
CA SER A 281 -46.57 32.16 10.14
C SER A 281 -47.77 33.11 10.32
N GLY A 282 -48.23 33.73 9.24
CA GLY A 282 -49.30 34.72 9.28
C GLY A 282 -49.85 34.98 7.89
N ALA A 283 -50.92 35.77 7.81
CA ALA A 283 -51.56 36.10 6.55
C ALA A 283 -50.81 37.23 5.82
N LEU A 284 -50.38 36.92 4.60
CA LEU A 284 -49.82 37.85 3.62
C LEU A 284 -50.29 37.47 2.21
N THR A 285 -50.11 38.36 1.24
CA THR A 285 -50.39 38.06 -0.17
C THR A 285 -49.10 37.78 -0.92
N LEU A 286 -49.01 36.61 -1.54
CA LEU A 286 -48.06 36.33 -2.62
C LEU A 286 -48.67 36.87 -3.92
N THR A 287 -48.03 37.86 -4.53
CA THR A 287 -48.52 38.46 -5.78
C THR A 287 -47.97 37.71 -6.98
N HIS A 288 -48.86 37.13 -7.79
CA HIS A 288 -48.46 36.41 -8.97
C HIS A 288 -47.87 37.35 -10.03
N ASN A 289 -46.77 36.92 -10.63
CA ASN A 289 -46.23 37.45 -11.86
C ASN A 289 -45.85 36.29 -12.79
N ALA A 290 -46.17 36.38 -14.08
CA ALA A 290 -45.94 35.29 -15.04
C ALA A 290 -44.45 34.95 -15.26
N THR A 291 -43.54 35.81 -14.80
CA THR A 291 -42.09 35.65 -14.97
C THR A 291 -41.37 35.52 -13.63
N SER A 292 -41.56 36.47 -12.70
CA SER A 292 -40.71 36.58 -11.50
C SER A 292 -41.22 35.79 -10.29
N LEU A 293 -42.54 35.64 -10.13
CA LEU A 293 -43.15 34.88 -9.05
C LEU A 293 -44.35 34.08 -9.59
N ILE A 294 -44.03 32.92 -10.14
CA ILE A 294 -45.00 32.04 -10.79
C ILE A 294 -45.70 31.23 -9.71
N LEU A 295 -46.99 31.47 -9.54
CA LEU A 295 -47.82 30.78 -8.54
C LEU A 295 -48.79 29.82 -9.23
N PRO A 296 -49.14 28.70 -8.57
CA PRO A 296 -50.18 27.81 -9.07
C PRO A 296 -51.51 28.56 -9.26
N GLY A 297 -52.21 28.25 -10.34
CA GLY A 297 -53.47 28.90 -10.71
C GLY A 297 -53.33 30.29 -11.34
N ALA A 298 -52.11 30.77 -11.60
CA ALA A 298 -51.83 32.07 -12.23
C ALA A 298 -52.55 33.26 -11.55
N ALA A 299 -52.71 33.17 -10.21
CA ALA A 299 -53.43 34.15 -9.41
C ALA A 299 -52.66 34.43 -8.11
N ASN A 300 -52.96 35.58 -7.49
CA ASN A 300 -52.43 35.90 -6.17
C ASN A 300 -52.91 34.87 -5.14
N ILE A 301 -52.03 34.51 -4.21
CA ILE A 301 -52.35 33.60 -3.11
C ILE A 301 -52.32 34.40 -1.82
N VAL A 302 -53.46 34.48 -1.13
CA VAL A 302 -53.50 34.95 0.26
C VAL A 302 -53.19 33.76 1.15
N THR A 303 -52.10 33.87 1.88
CA THR A 303 -51.60 32.86 2.82
C THR A 303 -52.33 32.98 4.17
N ALA A 304 -52.21 31.94 4.98
CA ALA A 304 -52.57 31.88 6.38
C ALA A 304 -51.44 31.22 7.19
N ALA A 305 -51.52 31.33 8.51
CA ALA A 305 -50.57 30.65 9.39
C ALA A 305 -50.66 29.13 9.22
N GLY A 306 -49.50 28.49 9.05
CA GLY A 306 -49.35 27.05 8.83
C GLY A 306 -49.37 26.62 7.37
N ASP A 307 -49.64 27.52 6.42
CA ASP A 307 -49.53 27.20 5.00
C ASP A 307 -48.08 26.88 4.64
N THR A 308 -47.89 25.91 3.73
CA THR A 308 -46.56 25.48 3.29
C THR A 308 -46.43 25.59 1.77
N ALA A 309 -45.24 25.89 1.29
CA ALA A 309 -44.94 25.97 -0.14
C ALA A 309 -43.55 25.46 -0.44
N GLU A 310 -43.35 24.95 -1.66
CA GLU A 310 -42.03 24.68 -2.20
C GLU A 310 -41.74 25.62 -3.38
N PHE A 311 -40.64 26.35 -3.31
CA PHE A 311 -40.20 27.26 -4.36
C PHE A 311 -38.91 26.77 -5.00
N GLU A 312 -38.89 26.74 -6.33
CA GLU A 312 -37.70 26.49 -7.14
C GLU A 312 -37.26 27.78 -7.83
N SER A 313 -35.99 28.13 -7.70
CA SER A 313 -35.41 29.27 -8.42
C SER A 313 -35.15 28.87 -9.87
N LEU A 314 -35.53 29.76 -10.79
CA LEU A 314 -35.19 29.66 -12.21
C LEU A 314 -33.97 30.53 -12.57
N GLY A 315 -33.28 31.07 -11.56
CA GLY A 315 -32.17 32.01 -11.72
C GLY A 315 -32.62 33.48 -11.77
N SER A 316 -31.69 34.39 -11.46
CA SER A 316 -31.85 35.85 -11.59
C SER A 316 -33.08 36.44 -10.87
N GLY A 317 -33.53 35.79 -9.80
CA GLY A 317 -34.66 36.24 -8.99
C GLY A 317 -36.05 35.82 -9.49
N ASN A 318 -36.11 34.95 -10.50
CA ASN A 318 -37.34 34.30 -10.93
C ASN A 318 -37.57 33.04 -10.11
N TRP A 319 -38.78 32.86 -9.59
CA TRP A 319 -39.16 31.72 -8.77
C TRP A 319 -40.47 31.11 -9.23
N ARG A 320 -40.52 29.77 -9.22
CA ARG A 320 -41.73 29.00 -9.43
C ARG A 320 -42.13 28.31 -8.14
N CYS A 321 -43.37 28.51 -7.71
CA CYS A 321 -43.98 27.71 -6.67
C CYS A 321 -44.39 26.36 -7.28
N MET A 322 -43.72 25.29 -6.86
CA MET A 322 -43.93 23.94 -7.35
C MET A 322 -45.12 23.28 -6.64
N GLU A 323 -45.26 23.57 -5.36
CA GLU A 323 -46.32 23.07 -4.51
C GLU A 323 -46.74 24.16 -3.52
N TYR A 324 -48.05 24.23 -3.24
CA TYR A 324 -48.60 25.10 -2.20
C TYR A 324 -49.78 24.40 -1.53
N ASN A 325 -49.65 24.18 -0.22
CA ASN A 325 -50.63 23.47 0.58
C ASN A 325 -51.15 24.40 1.66
N ARG A 326 -52.46 24.62 1.65
CA ARG A 326 -53.11 25.33 2.76
C ARG A 326 -53.16 24.44 3.99
N ALA A 327 -52.93 25.01 5.16
CA ALA A 327 -53.12 24.33 6.43
C ALA A 327 -54.56 23.78 6.58
N SER A 328 -55.54 24.42 5.96
CA SER A 328 -56.94 23.97 5.94
C SER A 328 -57.23 22.78 5.02
N GLY A 329 -56.29 22.39 4.14
CA GLY A 329 -56.49 21.37 3.12
C GLY A 329 -57.39 21.80 1.95
N VAL A 330 -57.88 23.05 1.94
CA VAL A 330 -58.73 23.56 0.86
C VAL A 330 -57.90 23.84 -0.39
N ALA A 331 -58.31 23.27 -1.52
CA ALA A 331 -57.68 23.49 -2.82
C ALA A 331 -57.58 24.98 -3.17
N LEU A 332 -56.47 25.38 -3.78
CA LEU A 332 -56.36 26.71 -4.39
C LEU A 332 -57.50 26.92 -5.40
N PRO A 333 -58.03 28.15 -5.54
CA PRO A 333 -59.07 28.42 -6.52
C PRO A 333 -58.59 27.97 -7.90
N ALA A 334 -59.29 26.99 -8.48
CA ALA A 334 -58.95 26.46 -9.79
C ALA A 334 -59.17 27.52 -10.88
N ILE A 335 -58.38 27.45 -11.93
CA ILE A 335 -58.71 28.16 -13.17
C ILE A 335 -59.82 27.38 -13.91
N GLY A 336 -61.07 27.81 -13.71
CA GLY A 336 -62.24 27.28 -14.39
C GLY A 336 -62.95 26.13 -13.67
N ASN A 337 -64.29 26.11 -13.78
CA ASN A 337 -65.15 25.06 -13.24
C ASN A 337 -65.01 23.78 -14.09
N VAL A 338 -64.05 22.91 -13.76
CA VAL A 338 -63.97 21.59 -14.41
C VAL A 338 -64.89 20.61 -13.67
N LEU A 339 -66.08 20.38 -14.23
CA LEU A 339 -66.91 19.25 -13.84
C LEU A 339 -66.29 17.95 -14.39
N ALA A 340 -65.43 17.30 -13.60
CA ALA A 340 -64.79 16.02 -13.98
C ALA A 340 -65.68 14.79 -13.69
N VAL A 341 -66.82 14.98 -13.02
CA VAL A 341 -67.76 13.92 -12.59
C VAL A 341 -69.19 14.44 -12.75
N PRO A 342 -70.19 13.58 -13.06
CA PRO A 342 -71.59 13.98 -13.04
C PRO A 342 -71.95 14.65 -11.71
N VAL A 343 -72.55 15.84 -11.77
CA VAL A 343 -73.06 16.52 -10.56
C VAL A 343 -74.23 15.70 -10.03
N THR A 344 -74.04 15.05 -8.89
CA THR A 344 -75.13 14.39 -8.17
C THR A 344 -75.82 15.44 -7.28
N PRO A 345 -77.09 15.80 -7.54
CA PRO A 345 -77.77 16.85 -6.77
C PRO A 345 -77.91 16.47 -5.29
N LYS A 346 -77.57 17.38 -4.38
CA LYS A 346 -77.74 17.16 -2.94
C LYS A 346 -79.23 17.11 -2.56
N VAL A 347 -79.65 16.08 -1.82
CA VAL A 347 -81.03 15.96 -1.29
C VAL A 347 -81.09 16.60 0.10
N ALA A 348 -82.00 17.55 0.29
CA ALA A 348 -82.25 18.20 1.58
C ALA A 348 -83.46 17.57 2.28
N SER A 349 -83.38 17.38 3.60
CA SER A 349 -84.52 16.90 4.39
C SER A 349 -85.53 18.02 4.60
N VAL A 350 -86.80 17.83 4.21
CA VAL A 350 -87.88 18.80 4.44
C VAL A 350 -88.96 18.17 5.31
N THR A 351 -89.21 18.79 6.47
CA THR A 351 -90.32 18.40 7.34
C THR A 351 -91.58 19.14 6.90
N TRP A 352 -92.73 18.47 6.95
CA TRP A 352 -93.99 19.10 6.60
C TRP A 352 -94.38 20.23 7.57
N SER A 353 -94.90 21.31 6.99
CA SER A 353 -95.55 22.44 7.65
C SER A 353 -96.62 22.98 6.71
N SER A 354 -97.64 23.66 7.21
CA SER A 354 -98.65 24.33 6.36
C SER A 354 -98.03 25.41 5.46
N THR A 355 -96.88 25.96 5.86
CA THR A 355 -96.05 26.86 5.05
C THR A 355 -94.59 26.41 5.14
N ILE A 356 -93.96 26.18 3.99
CA ILE A 356 -92.58 25.70 3.86
C ILE A 356 -91.78 26.74 3.09
N THR A 357 -90.73 27.28 3.73
CA THR A 357 -89.70 28.08 3.06
C THR A 357 -88.50 27.19 2.80
N LEU A 358 -88.11 27.02 1.53
CA LEU A 358 -86.98 26.16 1.17
C LEU A 358 -85.65 26.89 1.43
N ASP A 359 -84.70 26.19 2.04
CA ASP A 359 -83.31 26.64 2.10
C ASP A 359 -82.56 26.12 0.88
N LEU A 360 -82.41 26.98 -0.13
CA LEU A 360 -81.72 26.63 -1.38
C LEU A 360 -80.20 26.42 -1.19
N THR A 361 -79.63 26.75 -0.02
CA THR A 361 -78.24 26.38 0.32
C THR A 361 -78.12 24.96 0.87
N ALA A 362 -79.23 24.38 1.35
CA ALA A 362 -79.25 23.06 1.96
C ALA A 362 -79.17 21.93 0.91
N GLY A 363 -79.62 22.16 -0.33
CA GLY A 363 -79.54 21.19 -1.42
C GLY A 363 -80.32 21.61 -2.67
N ASN A 364 -80.42 20.69 -3.64
CA ASN A 364 -81.10 20.89 -4.92
C ASN A 364 -82.38 20.05 -5.06
N LYS A 365 -82.59 19.05 -4.18
CA LYS A 365 -83.79 18.20 -4.18
C LYS A 365 -84.47 18.27 -2.83
N PHE A 366 -85.77 18.59 -2.82
CA PHE A 366 -86.56 18.86 -1.62
C PHE A 366 -87.79 17.94 -1.55
N PRO A 367 -87.64 16.68 -1.13
CA PRO A 367 -88.76 15.78 -0.88
C PRO A 367 -89.54 16.18 0.36
N VAL A 368 -90.87 16.22 0.25
CA VAL A 368 -91.78 16.46 1.37
C VAL A 368 -93.05 15.62 1.23
N THR A 369 -93.51 15.02 2.32
CA THR A 369 -94.84 14.39 2.37
C THR A 369 -95.86 15.43 2.85
N LEU A 370 -96.91 15.68 2.08
CA LEU A 370 -97.93 16.67 2.38
C LEU A 370 -98.87 16.11 3.46
N GLY A 371 -98.81 16.64 4.69
CA GLY A 371 -99.73 16.32 5.79
C GLY A 371 -101.04 17.13 5.79
N GLY A 372 -101.17 18.09 4.86
CA GLY A 372 -102.27 19.04 4.76
C GLY A 372 -102.09 20.01 3.59
N ALA A 373 -102.98 21.00 3.48
CA ALA A 373 -102.80 22.10 2.53
C ALA A 373 -101.46 22.80 2.81
N THR A 374 -100.61 22.90 1.79
CA THR A 374 -99.21 23.32 1.94
C THR A 374 -98.89 24.48 1.02
N THR A 375 -98.34 25.56 1.57
CA THR A 375 -97.81 26.68 0.82
C THR A 375 -96.29 26.61 0.76
N PHE A 376 -95.71 26.46 -0.42
CA PHE A 376 -94.28 26.67 -0.63
C PHE A 376 -94.00 28.16 -0.75
N ALA A 377 -93.53 28.77 0.33
CA ALA A 377 -93.23 30.20 0.40
C ALA A 377 -92.01 30.58 -0.45
N ASN A 378 -91.86 31.88 -0.72
CA ASN A 378 -90.69 32.40 -1.42
C ASN A 378 -89.41 32.11 -0.62
N PRO A 379 -88.44 31.36 -1.19
CA PRO A 379 -87.15 31.15 -0.53
C PRO A 379 -86.33 32.45 -0.51
N THR A 380 -85.33 32.52 0.37
CA THR A 380 -84.33 33.58 0.32
C THR A 380 -83.36 33.30 -0.83
N ILE A 381 -83.35 34.17 -1.85
CA ILE A 381 -82.51 34.03 -3.05
C ILE A 381 -81.44 35.14 -3.06
N THR A 382 -80.18 34.78 -3.29
CA THR A 382 -79.08 35.74 -3.47
C THR A 382 -78.66 35.82 -4.94
N ALA A 383 -77.91 36.86 -5.32
CA ALA A 383 -77.43 37.02 -6.71
C ALA A 383 -76.57 35.84 -7.19
N ALA A 384 -75.87 35.15 -6.28
CA ALA A 384 -75.06 33.97 -6.60
C ALA A 384 -75.88 32.73 -6.96
N MET A 385 -77.20 32.74 -6.70
CA MET A 385 -78.10 31.63 -6.96
C MET A 385 -78.81 31.75 -8.32
N VAL A 386 -78.63 32.85 -9.05
CA VAL A 386 -79.24 33.01 -10.39
C VAL A 386 -78.63 31.98 -11.35
N GLY A 387 -79.48 31.26 -12.08
CA GLY A 387 -79.12 30.10 -12.91
C GLY A 387 -79.08 28.76 -12.17
N MET A 388 -79.38 28.73 -10.87
CA MET A 388 -79.44 27.49 -10.10
C MET A 388 -80.72 26.70 -10.42
N GLU A 389 -80.57 25.40 -10.69
CA GLU A 389 -81.69 24.45 -10.78
C GLU A 389 -81.94 23.74 -9.43
N PHE A 390 -83.23 23.58 -9.08
CA PHE A 390 -83.67 22.76 -7.96
C PHE A 390 -85.00 22.06 -8.25
N THR A 391 -85.38 21.10 -7.41
CA THR A 391 -86.64 20.37 -7.57
C THR A 391 -87.31 20.14 -6.23
N ILE A 392 -88.58 20.52 -6.16
CA ILE A 392 -89.47 20.17 -5.04
C ILE A 392 -90.16 18.86 -5.41
N ILE A 393 -90.20 17.91 -4.47
CA ILE A 393 -90.82 16.60 -4.67
C ILE A 393 -91.93 16.42 -3.63
N PRO A 394 -93.09 17.06 -3.82
CA PRO A 394 -94.24 16.86 -2.95
C PRO A 394 -94.84 15.47 -3.16
N THR A 395 -95.17 14.80 -2.07
CA THR A 395 -95.78 13.46 -2.04
C THR A 395 -97.08 13.53 -1.26
N GLN A 396 -98.18 13.04 -1.81
CA GLN A 396 -99.43 12.90 -1.07
C GLN A 396 -99.23 11.96 0.13
N ASP A 397 -99.79 12.30 1.29
CA ASP A 397 -99.84 11.38 2.43
C ASP A 397 -100.74 10.15 2.14
N GLY A 398 -100.95 9.32 3.15
CA GLY A 398 -101.80 8.13 3.06
C GLY A 398 -103.29 8.43 2.80
N THR A 399 -103.74 9.69 2.90
CA THR A 399 -105.14 10.09 2.64
C THR A 399 -105.30 10.64 1.23
N GLY A 400 -104.33 11.43 0.75
CA GLY A 400 -104.42 12.13 -0.52
C GLY A 400 -105.23 13.43 -0.45
N SER A 401 -105.45 14.02 -1.62
CA SER A 401 -106.20 15.28 -1.81
C SER A 401 -105.64 16.48 -1.05
N ARG A 402 -104.33 16.48 -0.75
CA ARG A 402 -103.63 17.65 -0.21
C ARG A 402 -103.33 18.64 -1.33
N THR A 403 -103.57 19.91 -1.07
CA THR A 403 -103.28 21.00 -2.02
C THR A 403 -101.87 21.54 -1.81
N ALA A 404 -101.24 21.96 -2.90
CA ALA A 404 -99.99 22.70 -2.88
C ALA A 404 -100.19 24.07 -3.55
N SER A 405 -99.80 25.13 -2.88
CA SER A 405 -99.73 26.49 -3.41
C SER A 405 -98.29 27.00 -3.36
N PHE A 406 -97.98 28.03 -4.13
CA PHE A 406 -96.63 28.55 -4.29
C PHE A 406 -96.60 30.05 -4.09
N GLY A 407 -95.52 30.54 -3.51
CA GLY A 407 -95.26 31.97 -3.34
C GLY A 407 -95.12 32.70 -4.68
N SER A 408 -95.17 34.03 -4.63
CA SER A 408 -95.18 34.89 -5.81
C SER A 408 -93.92 34.81 -6.68
N TYR A 409 -92.82 34.25 -6.18
CA TYR A 409 -91.58 34.07 -6.95
C TYR A 409 -91.71 32.94 -7.97
N PHE A 410 -92.52 31.91 -7.70
CA PHE A 410 -92.72 30.79 -8.63
C PHE A 410 -93.59 31.20 -9.81
N LYS A 411 -93.02 31.21 -11.01
CA LYS A 411 -93.65 31.53 -12.29
C LYS A 411 -93.91 30.24 -13.05
N PHE A 412 -95.19 29.89 -13.18
CA PHE A 412 -95.62 28.72 -13.95
C PHE A 412 -96.01 29.12 -15.37
N PRO A 413 -95.91 28.19 -16.35
CA PRO A 413 -96.47 28.40 -17.68
C PRO A 413 -97.93 28.85 -17.61
N ASN A 414 -98.28 29.86 -18.41
CA ASN A 414 -99.62 30.48 -18.42
C ASN A 414 -100.04 31.16 -17.08
N GLY A 415 -99.08 31.46 -16.19
CA GLY A 415 -99.29 32.29 -15.00
C GLY A 415 -100.08 31.66 -13.86
N THR A 416 -100.50 30.39 -13.99
CA THR A 416 -101.30 29.69 -12.98
C THR A 416 -100.59 28.42 -12.54
N ALA A 417 -100.40 28.24 -11.23
CA ALA A 417 -99.84 27.00 -10.68
C ALA A 417 -100.78 25.82 -10.94
N PRO A 418 -100.31 24.71 -11.53
CA PRO A 418 -101.11 23.50 -11.68
C PRO A 418 -101.49 22.89 -10.32
N THR A 419 -102.58 22.12 -10.28
CA THR A 419 -103.02 21.42 -9.07
C THR A 419 -102.20 20.16 -8.81
N ALA A 420 -101.96 19.85 -7.53
CA ALA A 420 -101.31 18.62 -7.10
C ALA A 420 -102.16 17.38 -7.42
N SER A 421 -101.51 16.23 -7.58
CA SER A 421 -102.16 14.91 -7.66
C SER A 421 -103.02 14.67 -6.42
N THR A 422 -104.16 13.99 -6.57
CA THR A 422 -105.12 13.79 -5.47
C THR A 422 -105.08 12.39 -4.84
N ALA A 423 -104.53 11.38 -5.52
CA ALA A 423 -104.46 10.03 -4.97
C ALA A 423 -103.34 9.91 -3.91
N ALA A 424 -103.61 9.14 -2.84
CA ALA A 424 -102.66 8.87 -1.76
C ALA A 424 -101.31 8.33 -2.30
N GLY A 425 -100.20 8.77 -1.69
CA GLY A 425 -98.85 8.33 -2.04
C GLY A 425 -98.31 8.80 -3.40
N LYS A 426 -99.08 9.53 -4.21
CA LYS A 426 -98.60 10.06 -5.49
C LYS A 426 -97.54 11.12 -5.29
N ARG A 427 -96.45 11.02 -6.06
CA ARG A 427 -95.38 12.00 -6.06
C ARG A 427 -95.50 12.89 -7.28
N ASP A 428 -95.38 14.18 -7.05
CA ASP A 428 -95.27 15.16 -8.11
C ASP A 428 -93.85 15.76 -8.11
N ARG A 429 -93.52 16.54 -9.13
CA ARG A 429 -92.23 17.24 -9.25
C ARG A 429 -92.46 18.68 -9.67
N VAL A 430 -91.83 19.59 -8.95
CA VAL A 430 -91.76 21.00 -9.32
C VAL A 430 -90.31 21.28 -9.70
N ILE A 431 -90.04 21.31 -11.01
CA ILE A 431 -88.70 21.57 -11.54
C ILE A 431 -88.55 23.07 -11.65
N CYS A 432 -87.53 23.63 -11.02
CA CYS A 432 -87.38 25.05 -10.81
C CYS A 432 -86.01 25.53 -11.27
N GLU A 433 -85.96 26.70 -11.89
CA GLU A 433 -84.73 27.46 -12.18
C GLU A 433 -84.86 28.86 -11.56
N VAL A 434 -83.82 29.31 -10.86
CA VAL A 434 -83.77 30.66 -10.30
C VAL A 434 -83.38 31.65 -11.40
N VAL A 435 -84.31 32.48 -11.84
CA VAL A 435 -84.08 33.46 -12.93
C VAL A 435 -83.63 34.82 -12.39
N SER A 436 -84.06 35.18 -11.18
CA SER A 436 -83.62 36.40 -10.49
C SER A 436 -83.78 36.23 -8.97
N THR A 437 -83.38 37.24 -8.20
CA THR A 437 -83.58 37.25 -6.73
C THR A 437 -85.05 37.25 -6.31
N THR A 438 -85.99 37.43 -7.25
CA THR A 438 -87.44 37.48 -6.99
C THR A 438 -88.27 36.68 -8.00
N ALA A 439 -87.63 35.85 -8.84
CA ALA A 439 -88.32 35.03 -9.84
C ALA A 439 -87.68 33.65 -9.97
N ILE A 440 -88.53 32.63 -9.98
CA ILE A 440 -88.21 31.22 -10.18
C ILE A 440 -89.12 30.72 -11.29
N ASP A 441 -88.57 30.29 -12.42
CA ASP A 441 -89.35 29.62 -13.44
C ASP A 441 -89.58 28.17 -12.99
N ALA A 442 -90.85 27.74 -12.98
CA ALA A 442 -91.25 26.48 -12.39
C ALA A 442 -92.17 25.68 -13.32
N VAL A 443 -91.89 24.38 -13.49
CA VAL A 443 -92.75 23.43 -14.19
C VAL A 443 -93.23 22.37 -13.21
N TYR A 444 -94.55 22.19 -13.14
CA TYR A 444 -95.19 21.19 -12.30
C TYR A 444 -95.54 19.95 -13.13
N VAL A 445 -94.99 18.79 -12.76
CA VAL A 445 -95.26 17.50 -13.42
C VAL A 445 -95.85 16.55 -12.39
N LYS A 446 -97.00 15.95 -12.72
CA LYS A 446 -97.81 15.18 -11.77
C LYS A 446 -97.79 13.67 -12.02
N GLY A 447 -98.00 12.88 -10.97
CA GLY A 447 -98.47 11.49 -11.05
C GLY A 447 -97.42 10.38 -11.07
N PHE A 448 -96.20 10.64 -10.57
CA PHE A 448 -95.12 9.66 -10.44
C PHE A 448 -95.25 8.71 -9.23
#